data_AF-A0A3M2E451-F1
#
_entry.id   AF-A0A3M2E451-F1
#
_cell.length_a   1.000
_cell.length_b   1.000
_cell.length_c   1.000
_cell.angle_alpha   90.00
_cell.angle_beta   90.00
_cell.angle_gamma   90.00
#
_symmetry.space_group_name_H-M   'P 1'
#
loop_
_entity.id
_entity.type
_entity.pdbx_description
1 polymer ?
#
loop_
_entity_poly.entity_id
_entity_poly.type
_entity_poly.pdbx_seq_one_letter_code
_entity_poly.pdbx_strand_id
1 'polypeptide(L)'
;RLPVWRGKVLTQDDKIRRAAIMQLICHFELDMHAFSEAHNIDFETYFDDALAQLKQMEVDGLVTISDHRIKINDIGRLLVRNVCMPFDKYLQRMREQISFSKTI
;
A
#
# COMPACT_ATOMS: atom_id res chain seq x y z
N ARG A 1 -30.49 -11.13 19.75
CA ARG A 1 -29.44 -12.02 19.18
C ARG A 1 -28.42 -11.10 18.51
N LEU A 2 -27.31 -10.79 19.19
CA LEU A 2 -26.28 -9.89 18.68
C LEU A 2 -25.58 -10.56 17.49
N PRO A 3 -25.30 -9.84 16.39
CA PRO A 3 -24.52 -10.39 15.29
C PRO A 3 -23.09 -10.58 15.78
N VAL A 4 -22.66 -11.83 15.92
CA VAL A 4 -21.25 -12.17 16.10
C VAL A 4 -20.53 -11.77 14.82
N TRP A 5 -19.90 -10.60 14.90
CA TRP A 5 -19.08 -9.98 13.89
C TRP A 5 -18.02 -11.00 13.44
N ARG A 6 -17.98 -11.34 12.15
CA ARG A 6 -16.95 -12.24 11.59
C ARG A 6 -15.61 -11.50 11.66
N GLY A 7 -14.93 -11.59 12.79
CA GLY A 7 -13.58 -11.06 12.95
C GLY A 7 -12.65 -11.79 11.99
N LYS A 8 -12.16 -11.09 10.97
CA LYS A 8 -11.10 -11.63 10.12
C LYS A 8 -9.82 -11.65 10.94
N VAL A 9 -9.24 -12.83 11.12
CA VAL A 9 -7.92 -12.96 11.73
C VAL A 9 -6.92 -12.30 10.79
N LEU A 10 -6.29 -11.22 11.25
CA LEU A 10 -5.26 -10.53 10.47
C LEU A 10 -4.03 -11.43 10.35
N THR A 11 -3.68 -11.75 9.12
CA THR A 11 -2.42 -12.42 8.81
C THR A 11 -1.24 -11.48 9.06
N GLN A 12 -0.02 -12.01 9.11
CA GLN A 12 1.17 -11.17 9.24
C GLN A 12 1.31 -10.21 8.05
N ASP A 13 0.98 -10.66 6.84
CA ASP A 13 0.93 -9.81 5.64
C ASP A 13 -0.06 -8.64 5.81
N ASP A 14 -1.26 -8.91 6.32
CA ASP A 14 -2.25 -7.86 6.58
C ASP A 14 -1.75 -6.81 7.57
N LYS A 15 -1.01 -7.23 8.60
CA LYS A 15 -0.44 -6.33 9.61
C LYS A 15 0.66 -5.45 9.02
N ILE A 16 1.57 -6.04 8.24
CA ILE A 16 2.67 -5.32 7.59
C ILE A 16 2.11 -4.30 6.59
N ARG A 17 1.20 -4.72 5.71
CA ARG A 17 0.56 -3.82 4.73
C ARG A 17 -0.20 -2.69 5.41
N ARG A 18 -0.95 -2.99 6.47
CA ARG A 18 -1.63 -1.96 7.27
C ARG A 18 -0.66 -0.99 7.92
N ALA A 19 0.50 -1.46 8.40
CA ALA A 19 1.51 -0.59 9.00
C ALA A 19 2.10 0.38 7.96
N ALA A 20 2.44 -0.10 6.76
CA ALA A 20 2.94 0.74 5.68
C ALA A 20 1.92 1.81 5.27
N ILE A 21 0.66 1.41 5.06
CA ILE A 21 -0.45 2.32 4.74
C ILE A 21 -0.65 3.35 5.85
N MET A 22 -0.62 2.93 7.12
CA MET A 22 -0.80 3.83 8.25
C MET A 22 0.32 4.87 8.32
N GLN A 23 1.58 4.47 8.12
CA GLN A 23 2.70 5.41 8.09
C GLN A 23 2.54 6.44 6.97
N LEU A 24 2.20 6.00 5.76
CA LEU A 24 1.99 6.89 4.62
C LEU A 24 0.81 7.85 4.80
N ILE A 25 -0.28 7.43 5.44
CA ILE A 25 -1.43 8.29 5.72
C ILE A 25 -1.12 9.32 6.82
N CYS A 26 -0.47 8.89 7.91
CA CYS A 26 -0.27 9.75 9.07
C CYS A 26 0.92 10.70 8.92
N HIS A 27 2.01 10.23 8.30
CA HIS A 27 3.26 10.97 8.23
C HIS A 27 3.60 11.46 6.82
N PHE A 28 2.90 10.97 5.79
CA PHE A 28 3.18 11.28 4.38
C PHE A 28 4.61 10.88 3.97
N GLU A 29 5.24 10.00 4.72
CA GLU A 29 6.54 9.44 4.41
C GLU A 29 6.67 8.03 5.01
N LEU A 30 7.55 7.23 4.41
CA LEU A 30 7.91 5.91 4.86
C LEU A 30 9.40 5.69 4.60
N ASP A 31 10.12 5.33 5.65
CA ASP A 31 11.52 4.92 5.57
C ASP A 31 11.58 3.40 5.36
N MET A 32 12.04 2.98 4.17
CA MET A 32 12.01 1.58 3.75
C MET A 32 12.93 0.72 4.62
N HIS A 33 14.10 1.26 5.00
CA HIS A 33 15.08 0.53 5.81
C HIS A 33 14.56 0.32 7.23
N ALA A 34 14.11 1.40 7.89
CA ALA A 34 13.56 1.29 9.23
C ALA A 34 12.31 0.40 9.28
N PHE A 35 11.49 0.44 8.22
CA PHE A 35 10.33 -0.44 8.09
C PHE A 35 10.74 -1.90 7.91
N SER A 36 11.74 -2.17 7.05
CA SER A 36 12.33 -3.48 6.85
C SER A 36 12.79 -4.12 8.16
N GLU A 37 13.54 -3.38 8.97
CA GLU A 37 14.04 -3.85 10.27
C GLU A 37 12.89 -4.11 11.25
N ALA A 38 11.93 -3.18 11.35
CA ALA A 38 10.80 -3.28 12.28
C ALA A 38 9.88 -4.48 12.00
N HIS A 39 9.79 -4.90 10.73
CA HIS A 39 8.92 -5.98 10.29
C HIS A 39 9.65 -7.26 9.88
N ASN A 40 10.99 -7.25 9.93
CA ASN A 40 11.87 -8.35 9.51
C ASN A 40 11.56 -8.83 8.08
N ILE A 41 11.52 -7.88 7.14
CA ILE A 41 11.30 -8.10 5.71
C ILE A 41 12.33 -7.35 4.88
N ASP A 42 12.54 -7.79 3.65
CA ASP A 42 13.15 -6.95 2.60
C ASP A 42 12.02 -6.14 1.92
N PHE A 43 12.00 -4.82 2.14
CA PHE A 43 10.92 -3.95 1.67
C PHE A 43 10.81 -3.93 0.15
N GLU A 44 11.94 -3.87 -0.55
CA GLU A 44 11.97 -3.77 -2.02
C GLU A 44 11.40 -5.04 -2.65
N THR A 45 11.84 -6.20 -2.17
CA THR A 45 11.31 -7.49 -2.64
C THR A 45 9.86 -7.69 -2.22
N TYR A 46 9.49 -7.31 -1.00
CA TYR A 46 8.15 -7.56 -0.45
C TYR A 46 7.06 -6.67 -1.08
N PHE A 47 7.43 -5.45 -1.49
CA PHE A 47 6.54 -4.46 -2.08
C PHE A 47 6.89 -4.12 -3.55
N ASP A 48 7.58 -5.00 -4.28
CA ASP A 48 8.00 -4.76 -5.67
C ASP A 48 6.83 -4.30 -6.57
N ASP A 49 5.69 -5.00 -6.52
CA ASP A 49 4.47 -4.62 -7.25
C ASP A 49 3.95 -3.22 -6.88
N ALA A 50 4.12 -2.82 -5.63
CA ALA A 50 3.70 -1.52 -5.14
C ALA A 50 4.69 -0.42 -5.55
N LEU A 51 5.98 -0.69 -5.47
CA LEU A 51 7.05 0.19 -5.93
C LEU A 51 6.96 0.45 -7.43
N ALA A 52 6.65 -0.58 -8.24
CA ALA A 52 6.43 -0.44 -9.67
C ALA A 52 5.29 0.56 -9.98
N GLN A 53 4.19 0.51 -9.23
CA GLN A 53 3.07 1.45 -9.38
C GLN A 53 3.43 2.86 -8.88
N LEU A 54 4.19 2.96 -7.80
CA LEU A 54 4.65 4.24 -7.27
C LEU A 54 5.60 4.98 -8.21
N LYS A 55 6.40 4.28 -9.02
CA LYS A 55 7.25 4.91 -10.06
C LYS A 55 6.43 5.73 -11.04
N GLN A 56 5.23 5.26 -11.43
CA GLN A 56 4.34 6.06 -12.28
C GLN A 56 3.82 7.29 -11.54
N MET A 57 3.47 7.14 -10.26
CA MET A 57 3.01 8.25 -9.41
C MET A 57 4.13 9.27 -9.12
N GLU A 58 5.39 8.85 -9.15
CA GLU A 58 6.56 9.72 -9.07
C GLU A 58 6.69 10.59 -10.31
N VAL A 59 6.51 10.01 -11.51
CA VAL A 59 6.45 10.76 -12.77
C VAL A 59 5.32 11.79 -12.75
N ASP A 60 4.17 11.44 -12.16
CA ASP A 60 3.02 12.33 -11.98
C ASP A 60 3.22 13.36 -10.84
N GLY A 61 4.37 13.33 -10.14
CA GLY A 61 4.72 14.27 -9.07
C GLY A 61 3.97 14.05 -7.75
N LEU A 62 3.27 12.92 -7.59
CA LEU A 62 2.49 12.61 -6.39
C LEU A 62 3.37 12.12 -5.25
N VAL A 63 4.46 11.42 -5.58
CA VAL A 63 5.45 10.92 -4.62
C VAL A 63 6.85 11.23 -5.10
N THR A 64 7.81 11.13 -4.19
CA THR A 64 9.22 11.08 -4.51
C THR A 64 9.80 9.85 -3.82
N ILE A 65 10.53 9.05 -4.59
CA ILE A 65 11.19 7.85 -4.12
C ILE A 65 12.69 8.13 -4.15
N SER A 66 13.32 8.08 -2.99
CA SER A 66 14.78 8.10 -2.84
C SER A 66 15.25 6.72 -2.38
N ASP A 67 16.56 6.49 -2.39
CA ASP A 67 17.18 5.17 -2.16
C ASP A 67 16.55 4.35 -1.02
N HIS A 68 16.15 4.99 0.10
CA HIS A 68 15.53 4.30 1.23
C HIS A 68 14.24 4.97 1.73
N ARG A 69 13.63 5.88 0.97
CA ARG A 69 12.48 6.66 1.47
C ARG A 69 11.44 6.94 0.41
N ILE A 70 10.17 6.78 0.78
CA ILE A 70 9.01 7.21 0.01
C ILE A 70 8.47 8.45 0.70
N LYS A 71 8.26 9.54 -0.06
CA LYS A 71 7.61 10.75 0.44
C LYS A 71 6.43 11.11 -0.44
N ILE A 72 5.29 11.43 0.17
CA ILE A 72 4.12 11.93 -0.53
C ILE A 72 4.22 13.45 -0.65
N ASN A 73 4.22 13.94 -1.88
CA ASN A 73 4.27 15.36 -2.19
C ASN A 73 2.92 16.03 -1.92
N ASP A 74 2.88 17.36 -1.87
CA ASP A 74 1.66 18.10 -1.49
C ASP A 74 0.45 17.76 -2.38
N ILE A 75 0.66 17.56 -3.69
CA ILE A 75 -0.38 17.10 -4.61
C ILE A 75 -0.81 15.66 -4.28
N GLY A 76 0.16 14.78 -3.99
CA GLY A 76 -0.10 13.41 -3.59
C GLY A 76 -0.87 13.28 -2.27
N ARG A 77 -0.76 14.25 -1.35
CA ARG A 77 -1.53 14.25 -0.09
C ARG A 77 -3.03 14.35 -0.32
N LEU A 78 -3.44 15.12 -1.34
CA LEU A 78 -4.85 15.20 -1.75
C LEU A 78 -5.36 13.85 -2.29
N LEU A 79 -4.44 13.03 -2.81
CA LEU A 79 -4.69 11.72 -3.40
C LEU A 79 -4.10 10.58 -2.55
N VAL A 80 -3.91 10.79 -1.25
CA VAL A 80 -3.18 9.85 -0.37
C VAL A 80 -3.77 8.43 -0.41
N ARG A 81 -5.09 8.32 -0.58
CA ARG A 81 -5.76 7.03 -0.75
C ARG A 81 -5.26 6.29 -1.98
N ASN A 82 -5.11 6.98 -3.13
CA ASN A 82 -4.60 6.41 -4.36
C ASN A 82 -3.14 5.98 -4.22
N VAL A 83 -2.33 6.82 -3.57
CA VAL A 83 -0.91 6.52 -3.27
C VAL A 83 -0.76 5.28 -2.39
N CYS A 84 -1.70 5.04 -1.47
CA CYS A 84 -1.67 3.88 -0.59
C CYS A 84 -2.26 2.60 -1.22
N MET A 85 -3.04 2.69 -2.30
CA MET A 85 -3.68 1.51 -2.92
C MET A 85 -2.69 0.40 -3.32
N PRO A 86 -1.49 0.68 -3.86
CA PRO A 86 -0.55 -0.37 -4.25
C PRO A 86 -0.10 -1.25 -3.08
N PHE A 87 -0.13 -0.73 -1.84
CA PHE A 87 0.20 -1.48 -0.64
C PHE A 87 -0.93 -2.41 -0.17
N ASP A 88 -2.18 -2.18 -0.61
CA ASP A 88 -3.35 -2.97 -0.21
C ASP A 88 -3.64 -4.12 -1.19
N LYS A 89 -3.28 -5.34 -0.76
CA LYS A 89 -3.50 -6.57 -1.52
C LYS A 89 -4.97 -6.96 -1.66
N TYR A 90 -5.87 -6.46 -0.82
CA TYR A 90 -7.31 -6.77 -0.92
C TYR A 90 -7.98 -5.99 -2.04
N LEU A 91 -7.55 -4.75 -2.26
CA LEU A 91 -8.04 -3.95 -3.39
C LEU A 91 -7.57 -4.52 -4.73
N GLN A 92 -6.34 -5.05 -4.81
CA GLN A 92 -5.84 -5.72 -6.01
C GLN A 92 -6.65 -6.99 -6.34
N ARG A 93 -6.87 -7.88 -5.36
CA ARG A 93 -7.68 -9.10 -5.57
C ARG A 93 -9.13 -8.78 -5.95
N MET A 94 -9.72 -7.71 -5.42
CA MET A 94 -11.07 -7.29 -5.80
C MET A 94 -11.12 -6.70 -7.23
N ARG A 95 -10.08 -5.97 -7.67
CA ARG A 95 -9.96 -5.51 -9.06
C ARG A 95 -9.82 -6.67 -10.04
N GLU A 96 -9.04 -7.69 -9.70
CA GLU A 96 -8.92 -8.91 -10.51
C GLU A 96 -10.26 -9.65 -10.62
N GLN A 97 -11.00 -9.76 -9.51
CA GLN A 97 -12.32 -10.40 -9.47
C GLN A 97 -13.45 -9.63 -10.18
N ILE A 98 -13.33 -8.31 -10.35
CA ILE A 98 -14.33 -7.49 -11.06
C ILE A 98 -14.08 -7.49 -12.58
N SER A 99 -12.92 -7.95 -13.05
CA SER A 99 -12.69 -8.13 -14.48
C SER A 99 -13.37 -9.43 -14.97
N PHE A 100 -14.28 -9.26 -15.95
CA PHE A 100 -15.02 -10.29 -16.72
C PHE A 100 -16.37 -10.79 -16.19
N SER A 101 -17.42 -9.99 -16.37
CA SER A 101 -18.63 -10.51 -17.03
C SER A 101 -18.47 -10.28 -18.52
N LYS A 102 -17.87 -11.23 -19.24
CA LYS A 102 -18.02 -11.27 -20.70
C LYS A 102 -19.48 -11.59 -20.98
N THR A 103 -20.20 -10.63 -21.56
CA THR A 103 -21.45 -10.88 -22.25
C THR A 103 -21.13 -11.66 -23.53
N ILE A 104 -21.78 -12.81 -23.71
CA ILE A 104 -21.96 -13.45 -25.03
C ILE A 104 -23.07 -12.70 -25.74
#